data_AF-A0A428MT47-F1
#
_entry.id   AF-A0A428MT47-F1
#
_cell.length_a   1.000
_cell.length_b   1.000
_cell.length_c   1.000
_cell.angle_alpha   90.00
_cell.angle_beta   90.00
_cell.angle_gamma   90.00
#
_symmetry.space_group_name_H-M   'P 1'
#
loop_
_entity.id
_entity.type
_entity.pdbx_description
1 polymer ?
#
loop_
_entity_poly.entity_id
_entity_poly.type
_entity_poly.pdbx_seq_one_letter_code
_entity_poly.pdbx_strand_id
1 'polypeptide(L)'
;MSNEYISLISAGIGGMVALIVLAVNQLMQHKRWKENLQRKGEDKYLDQKIDTLHETNVELFKLANNALTLARIGDDKGTNYIADEYKILDEKIRSVIALLSPYLSKDKKEEIDILYDLLTEIRLRLNKEVCGEEKDIITHLYWLNESIWEFRDQLSIDMKTFYTDNRLNSNWSLKLFSISVLFNILFIIYILFM
;
A
#
# COMPACT_ATOMS: atom_id res chain seq x y z
N MET A 1 -4.72 -69.72 -14.52
CA MET A 1 -4.21 -68.45 -15.09
C MET A 1 -4.85 -67.20 -14.43
N SER A 2 -5.18 -67.21 -13.13
CA SER A 2 -5.91 -66.10 -12.49
C SER A 2 -5.10 -65.26 -11.50
N ASN A 3 -3.99 -65.76 -10.92
CA ASN A 3 -3.28 -65.05 -9.85
C ASN A 3 -2.14 -64.13 -10.33
N GLU A 4 -1.54 -64.38 -11.50
CA GLU A 4 -0.44 -63.55 -12.02
C GLU A 4 -0.91 -62.17 -12.52
N TYR A 5 -2.10 -62.10 -13.11
CA TYR A 5 -2.68 -60.83 -13.57
C TYR A 5 -3.06 -59.91 -12.41
N ILE A 6 -3.45 -60.45 -11.25
CA ILE A 6 -3.81 -59.66 -10.05
C ILE A 6 -2.58 -58.93 -9.51
N SER A 7 -1.43 -59.60 -9.45
CA SER A 7 -0.16 -59.00 -9.03
C SER A 7 0.31 -57.90 -10.00
N LEU A 8 0.14 -58.13 -11.31
CA LEU A 8 0.52 -57.15 -12.34
C LEU A 8 -0.38 -55.91 -12.33
N ILE A 9 -1.69 -56.10 -12.14
CA ILE A 9 -2.68 -55.00 -12.04
C ILE A 9 -2.47 -54.22 -10.74
N SER A 10 -2.20 -54.86 -9.61
CA SER A 10 -1.94 -54.16 -8.35
C SER A 10 -0.63 -53.35 -8.39
N ALA A 11 0.42 -53.90 -9.01
CA ALA A 11 1.67 -53.19 -9.26
C ALA A 11 1.47 -52.00 -10.21
N GLY A 12 0.63 -52.15 -11.24
CA GLY A 12 0.26 -51.06 -12.16
C GLY A 12 -0.50 -49.93 -11.47
N ILE A 13 -1.47 -50.27 -10.60
CA ILE A 13 -2.21 -49.28 -9.80
C ILE A 13 -1.27 -48.58 -8.81
N GLY A 14 -0.40 -49.33 -8.12
CA GLY A 14 0.58 -48.78 -7.18
C GLY A 14 1.56 -47.81 -7.87
N GLY A 15 2.06 -48.18 -9.05
CA GLY A 15 2.91 -47.31 -9.87
C GLY A 15 2.19 -46.04 -10.33
N MET A 16 0.92 -46.14 -10.73
CA MET A 16 0.11 -45.00 -11.15
C MET A 16 -0.16 -44.03 -10.00
N VAL A 17 -0.51 -44.55 -8.81
CA VAL A 17 -0.72 -43.73 -7.61
C VAL A 17 0.58 -43.03 -7.20
N ALA A 18 1.72 -43.71 -7.23
CA ALA A 18 3.02 -43.11 -6.93
C ALA A 18 3.37 -41.95 -7.88
N LEU A 19 3.10 -42.10 -9.18
CA LEU A 19 3.31 -41.04 -10.17
C LEU A 19 2.38 -39.84 -9.94
N ILE A 20 1.11 -40.07 -9.60
CA ILE A 20 0.15 -39.01 -9.28
C ILE A 20 0.60 -38.25 -8.03
N VAL A 21 1.03 -38.95 -6.97
CA VAL A 21 1.53 -38.32 -5.73
C VAL A 21 2.79 -37.48 -6.00
N LEU A 22 3.72 -37.99 -6.82
CA LEU A 22 4.92 -37.24 -7.21
C LEU A 22 4.57 -35.98 -8.01
N ALA A 23 3.65 -36.08 -8.98
CA ALA A 23 3.19 -34.95 -9.77
C ALA A 23 2.51 -33.87 -8.91
N VAL A 24 1.63 -34.28 -7.99
CA VAL A 24 0.98 -33.37 -7.04
C VAL A 24 2.01 -32.70 -6.13
N ASN A 25 3.01 -33.44 -5.65
CA ASN A 25 4.04 -32.89 -4.77
C ASN A 25 4.90 -31.83 -5.50
N GLN A 26 5.27 -32.08 -6.77
CA GLN A 26 6.00 -31.10 -7.58
C GLN A 26 5.16 -29.84 -7.86
N LEU A 27 3.89 -29.99 -8.20
CA LEU A 27 2.96 -28.86 -8.38
C LEU A 27 2.83 -28.04 -7.09
N MET A 28 2.72 -28.71 -5.94
CA MET A 28 2.65 -28.05 -4.64
C MET A 28 3.94 -27.32 -4.27
N GLN A 29 5.10 -27.91 -4.53
CA GLN A 29 6.39 -27.24 -4.31
C GLN A 29 6.52 -26.00 -5.20
N HIS A 30 6.15 -26.10 -6.48
CA HIS A 30 6.17 -24.97 -7.39
C HIS A 30 5.21 -23.86 -6.95
N LYS A 31 4.00 -24.22 -6.51
CA LYS A 31 3.02 -23.26 -5.97
C LYS A 31 3.53 -22.58 -4.70
N ARG A 32 4.10 -23.33 -3.75
CA ARG A 32 4.71 -22.77 -2.53
C ARG A 32 5.88 -21.85 -2.84
N TRP A 33 6.72 -22.21 -3.81
CA TRP A 33 7.81 -21.37 -4.26
C TRP A 33 7.29 -20.06 -4.88
N LYS A 34 6.26 -20.14 -5.73
CA LYS A 34 5.61 -18.96 -6.32
C LYS A 34 4.95 -18.07 -5.26
N GLU A 35 4.24 -18.66 -4.30
CA GLU A 35 3.65 -17.93 -3.16
C GLU A 35 4.74 -17.28 -2.29
N ASN A 36 5.86 -17.96 -2.02
CA ASN A 36 6.97 -17.39 -1.27
C ASN A 36 7.68 -16.27 -2.02
N LEU A 37 7.80 -16.36 -3.34
CA LEU A 37 8.33 -15.28 -4.17
C LEU A 37 7.39 -14.08 -4.20
N GLN A 38 6.08 -14.31 -4.33
CA GLN A 38 5.06 -13.26 -4.24
C GLN A 38 5.11 -12.59 -2.88
N ARG A 39 5.13 -13.35 -1.77
CA ARG A 39 5.28 -12.80 -0.41
C ARG A 39 6.56 -11.99 -0.25
N LYS A 40 7.72 -12.49 -0.70
CA LYS A 40 8.98 -11.72 -0.64
C LYS A 40 8.93 -10.42 -1.46
N GLY A 41 8.24 -10.43 -2.60
CA GLY A 41 8.03 -9.23 -3.42
C GLY A 41 7.05 -8.24 -2.78
N GLU A 42 5.96 -8.74 -2.22
CA GLU A 42 4.94 -7.98 -1.49
C GLU A 42 5.51 -7.38 -0.21
N ASP A 43 6.28 -8.14 0.58
CA ASP A 43 6.97 -7.68 1.79
C ASP A 43 7.96 -6.55 1.45
N LYS A 44 8.78 -6.71 0.40
CA LYS A 44 9.71 -5.67 -0.03
C LYS A 44 9.01 -4.40 -0.53
N TYR A 45 7.89 -4.56 -1.24
CA TYR A 45 7.07 -3.43 -1.68
C TYR A 45 6.40 -2.73 -0.48
N LEU A 46 5.94 -3.50 0.50
CA LEU A 46 5.31 -3.00 1.71
C LEU A 46 6.33 -2.24 2.59
N ASP A 47 7.54 -2.76 2.75
CA ASP A 47 8.64 -2.09 3.46
C ASP A 47 8.98 -0.76 2.79
N GLN A 48 9.19 -0.77 1.46
CA GLN A 48 9.48 0.46 0.72
C GLN A 48 8.32 1.48 0.79
N LYS A 49 7.08 1.00 0.76
CA LYS A 49 5.89 1.82 0.95
C LYS A 49 5.86 2.45 2.34
N ILE A 50 6.13 1.68 3.40
CA ILE A 50 6.17 2.15 4.78
C ILE A 50 7.26 3.19 4.97
N ASP A 51 8.47 2.94 4.45
CA ASP A 51 9.59 3.88 4.52
C ASP A 51 9.26 5.20 3.83
N THR A 52 8.74 5.13 2.59
CA THR A 52 8.34 6.32 1.83
C THR A 52 7.24 7.12 2.55
N LEU A 53 6.24 6.42 3.11
CA LEU A 53 5.18 7.05 3.88
C LEU A 53 5.73 7.74 5.15
N HIS A 54 6.68 7.10 5.84
CA HIS A 54 7.29 7.64 7.05
C HIS A 54 8.14 8.89 6.77
N GLU A 55 9.04 8.82 5.79
CA GLU A 55 9.85 9.96 5.36
C GLU A 55 8.97 11.13 4.95
N THR A 56 7.94 10.85 4.17
CA THR A 56 7.02 11.88 3.71
C THR A 56 6.22 12.52 4.85
N ASN A 57 5.77 11.73 5.83
CA ASN A 57 5.07 12.25 7.00
C ASN A 57 5.90 13.32 7.74
N VAL A 58 7.20 13.05 7.91
CA VAL A 58 8.15 14.01 8.49
C VAL A 58 8.31 15.25 7.62
N GLU A 59 8.36 15.09 6.29
CA GLU A 59 8.45 16.22 5.37
C GLU A 59 7.19 17.10 5.38
N LEU A 60 6.00 16.50 5.39
CA LEU A 60 4.73 17.23 5.49
C LEU A 60 4.67 18.07 6.78
N PHE A 61 5.15 17.54 7.91
CA PHE A 61 5.27 18.32 9.14
C PHE A 61 6.18 19.55 8.97
N LYS A 62 7.32 19.41 8.29
CA LYS A 62 8.22 20.54 8.00
C LYS A 62 7.53 21.55 7.07
N LEU A 63 6.83 21.08 6.04
CA LEU A 63 6.13 21.93 5.07
C LEU A 63 4.98 22.71 5.72
N ALA A 64 4.21 22.08 6.60
CA ALA A 64 3.21 22.77 7.40
C ALA A 64 3.84 23.89 8.22
N ASN A 65 4.94 23.61 8.95
CA ASN A 65 5.63 24.64 9.72
C ASN A 65 6.21 25.77 8.84
N ASN A 66 6.66 25.47 7.64
CA ASN A 66 7.11 26.48 6.68
C ASN A 66 5.96 27.37 6.23
N ALA A 67 4.79 26.81 5.90
CA ALA A 67 3.58 27.57 5.57
C ALA A 67 3.18 28.52 6.71
N LEU A 68 3.18 28.03 7.96
CA LEU A 68 2.90 28.84 9.15
C LEU A 68 3.93 29.94 9.36
N THR A 69 5.20 29.65 9.12
CA THR A 69 6.29 30.62 9.25
C THR A 69 6.16 31.72 8.21
N LEU A 70 5.80 31.37 6.97
CA LEU A 70 5.55 32.35 5.92
C LEU A 70 4.34 33.23 6.22
N ALA A 71 3.26 32.65 6.78
CA ALA A 71 2.11 33.43 7.23
C ALA A 71 2.53 34.50 8.27
N ARG A 72 3.29 34.09 9.30
CA ARG A 72 3.78 35.01 10.34
C ARG A 72 4.74 36.08 9.81
N ILE A 73 5.67 35.71 8.93
CA ILE A 73 6.58 36.68 8.30
C ILE A 73 5.77 37.66 7.44
N GLY A 74 4.74 37.17 6.74
CA GLY A 74 3.82 37.99 5.97
C GLY A 74 3.09 39.03 6.81
N ASP A 75 2.62 38.62 7.99
CA ASP A 75 1.97 39.51 8.96
C ASP A 75 2.92 40.64 9.42
N ASP A 76 4.21 40.31 9.65
CA ASP A 76 5.19 41.26 10.18
C ASP A 76 5.88 42.15 9.14
N LYS A 77 6.20 41.61 7.95
CA LYS A 77 7.08 42.25 6.94
C LYS A 77 6.39 42.58 5.61
N GLY A 78 5.12 42.21 5.44
CA GLY A 78 4.36 42.39 4.20
C GLY A 78 4.60 41.31 3.15
N THR A 79 3.68 41.18 2.19
CA THR A 79 3.58 40.03 1.28
C THR A 79 4.64 39.98 0.18
N ASN A 80 5.37 41.07 -0.07
CA ASN A 80 6.43 41.12 -1.08
C ASN A 80 7.59 40.14 -0.80
N TYR A 81 7.83 39.80 0.47
CA TYR A 81 8.83 38.78 0.86
C TYR A 81 8.32 37.34 0.75
N ILE A 82 7.01 37.14 0.62
CA ILE A 82 6.40 35.81 0.61
C ILE A 82 6.58 35.14 -0.75
N ALA A 83 6.62 35.89 -1.86
CA ALA A 83 6.53 35.34 -3.21
C ALA A 83 7.61 34.29 -3.53
N ASP A 84 8.88 34.59 -3.26
CA ASP A 84 10.00 33.69 -3.57
C ASP A 84 9.99 32.45 -2.67
N GLU A 85 9.76 32.64 -1.37
CA GLU A 85 9.70 31.53 -0.40
C GLU A 85 8.47 30.65 -0.60
N TYR A 86 7.35 31.25 -0.99
CA TYR A 86 6.13 30.53 -1.34
C TYR A 86 6.35 29.64 -2.56
N LYS A 87 7.09 30.11 -3.58
CA LYS A 87 7.41 29.29 -4.75
C LYS A 87 8.20 28.04 -4.35
N ILE A 88 9.17 28.18 -3.44
CA ILE A 88 9.93 27.04 -2.91
C ILE A 88 9.01 26.09 -2.13
N LEU A 89 8.06 26.63 -1.36
CA LEU A 89 7.08 25.85 -0.63
C LEU A 89 6.14 25.05 -1.57
N ASP A 90 5.59 25.70 -2.60
CA ASP A 90 4.71 25.08 -3.61
C ASP A 90 5.42 23.94 -4.34
N GLU A 91 6.64 24.18 -4.83
CA GLU A 91 7.45 23.15 -5.51
C GLU A 91 7.70 21.93 -4.62
N LYS A 92 8.02 22.15 -3.34
CA LYS A 92 8.25 21.05 -2.38
C LYS A 92 6.97 20.28 -2.08
N ILE A 93 5.85 20.96 -1.82
CA ILE A 93 4.58 20.27 -1.55
C ILE A 93 4.18 19.42 -2.76
N ARG A 94 4.28 19.95 -3.98
CA ARG A 94 3.99 19.21 -5.21
C ARG A 94 4.90 18.00 -5.38
N SER A 95 6.20 18.15 -5.14
CA SER A 95 7.17 17.05 -5.21
C SER A 95 6.84 15.93 -4.22
N VAL A 96 6.48 16.30 -2.99
CA VAL A 96 6.12 15.36 -1.93
C VAL A 96 4.84 14.60 -2.26
N ILE A 97 3.81 15.28 -2.75
CA ILE A 97 2.56 14.63 -3.20
C ILE A 97 2.83 13.69 -4.37
N ALA A 98 3.68 14.08 -5.33
CA ALA A 98 4.03 13.23 -6.47
C ALA A 98 4.74 11.94 -6.03
N LEU A 99 5.64 12.02 -5.04
CA LEU A 99 6.32 10.87 -4.45
C LEU A 99 5.34 9.92 -3.75
N LEU A 100 4.35 10.47 -3.05
CA LEU A 100 3.31 9.72 -2.34
C LEU A 100 2.26 9.09 -3.27
N SER A 101 1.97 9.73 -4.40
CA SER A 101 0.85 9.38 -5.29
C SER A 101 0.71 7.88 -5.61
N PRO A 102 1.79 7.11 -5.86
CA PRO A 102 1.69 5.67 -6.11
C PRO A 102 1.21 4.84 -4.91
N TYR A 103 1.34 5.39 -3.70
CA TYR A 103 1.12 4.69 -2.43
C TYR A 103 -0.17 5.10 -1.72
N LEU A 104 -0.75 6.24 -2.12
CA LEU A 104 -2.02 6.74 -1.62
C LEU A 104 -3.20 5.92 -2.13
N SER A 105 -4.21 5.77 -1.28
CA SER A 105 -5.48 5.19 -1.67
C SER A 105 -6.31 6.19 -2.48
N LYS A 106 -7.22 5.70 -3.34
CA LYS A 106 -7.95 6.54 -4.31
C LYS A 106 -8.89 7.57 -3.66
N ASP A 107 -9.31 7.29 -2.43
CA ASP A 107 -10.09 8.16 -1.57
C ASP A 107 -9.32 9.41 -1.10
N LYS A 108 -7.97 9.39 -1.15
CA LYS A 108 -7.12 10.54 -0.76
C LYS A 108 -6.99 11.64 -1.80
N LYS A 109 -7.70 11.48 -2.93
CA LYS A 109 -7.61 12.41 -4.05
C LYS A 109 -8.22 13.77 -3.68
N GLU A 110 -9.32 13.77 -2.93
CA GLU A 110 -10.02 14.99 -2.56
C GLU A 110 -9.14 15.88 -1.68
N GLU A 111 -8.42 15.31 -0.72
CA GLU A 111 -7.49 16.04 0.14
C GLU A 111 -6.28 16.61 -0.62
N ILE A 112 -5.77 15.86 -1.60
CA ILE A 112 -4.72 16.35 -2.50
C ILE A 112 -5.22 17.52 -3.35
N ASP A 113 -6.45 17.41 -3.87
CA ASP A 113 -7.05 18.45 -4.70
C ASP A 113 -7.24 19.74 -3.86
N ILE A 114 -7.68 19.65 -2.60
CA ILE A 114 -7.75 20.78 -1.66
C ILE A 114 -6.39 21.46 -1.48
N LEU A 115 -5.32 20.69 -1.28
CA LEU A 115 -3.96 21.24 -1.16
C LEU A 115 -3.54 21.98 -2.43
N TYR A 116 -3.83 21.42 -3.61
CA TYR A 116 -3.51 22.08 -4.88
C TYR A 116 -4.34 23.33 -5.13
N ASP A 117 -5.59 23.35 -4.70
CA ASP A 117 -6.45 24.52 -4.81
C ASP A 117 -5.92 25.66 -3.92
N LEU A 118 -5.62 25.38 -2.65
CA LEU A 118 -5.02 26.36 -1.73
C LEU A 118 -3.71 26.93 -2.25
N LEU A 119 -2.82 26.07 -2.78
CA LEU A 119 -1.59 26.52 -3.43
C LEU A 119 -1.90 27.44 -4.63
N THR A 120 -2.83 27.01 -5.48
CA THR A 120 -3.19 27.79 -6.66
C THR A 120 -3.77 29.15 -6.28
N GLU A 121 -4.64 29.24 -5.27
CA GLU A 121 -5.21 30.49 -4.78
C GLU A 121 -4.14 31.43 -4.23
N ILE A 122 -3.19 30.94 -3.43
CA ILE A 122 -2.08 31.74 -2.92
C ILE A 122 -1.24 32.30 -4.07
N ARG A 123 -0.89 31.46 -5.05
CA ARG A 123 -0.12 31.86 -6.22
C ARG A 123 -0.82 32.94 -7.04
N LEU A 124 -2.11 32.75 -7.33
CA LEU A 124 -2.90 33.71 -8.11
C LEU A 124 -2.97 35.08 -7.42
N ARG A 125 -3.13 35.08 -6.09
CA ARG A 125 -3.15 36.32 -5.30
C ARG A 125 -1.78 37.00 -5.24
N LEU A 126 -0.70 36.24 -5.05
CA LEU A 126 0.68 36.78 -5.08
C LEU A 126 1.01 37.43 -6.43
N ASN A 127 0.57 36.82 -7.53
CA ASN A 127 0.76 37.35 -8.88
C ASN A 127 -0.20 38.51 -9.24
N LYS A 128 -1.12 38.87 -8.33
CA LYS A 128 -2.18 39.87 -8.55
C LYS A 128 -3.09 39.52 -9.75
N GLU A 129 -3.25 38.23 -10.03
CA GLU A 129 -4.15 37.72 -11.07
C GLU A 129 -5.62 37.70 -10.60
N VAL A 130 -5.85 37.80 -9.30
CA VAL A 130 -7.17 37.88 -8.66
C VAL A 130 -7.22 39.07 -7.71
N CYS A 131 -8.34 39.79 -7.65
CA CYS A 131 -8.56 40.86 -6.69
C CYS A 131 -8.65 40.31 -5.26
N GLY A 132 -7.91 40.90 -4.33
CA GLY A 132 -7.94 40.53 -2.92
C GLY A 132 -7.06 41.44 -2.07
N GLU A 133 -7.24 41.37 -0.76
CA GLU A 133 -6.36 42.07 0.18
C GLU A 133 -5.09 41.26 0.42
N GLU A 134 -3.98 41.91 0.77
CA GLU A 134 -2.73 41.22 1.13
C GLU A 134 -2.93 40.24 2.31
N LYS A 135 -3.86 40.56 3.21
CA LYS A 135 -4.26 39.69 4.33
C LYS A 135 -4.84 38.35 3.87
N ASP A 136 -5.47 38.31 2.70
CA ASP A 136 -6.03 37.07 2.17
C ASP A 136 -4.92 36.04 1.92
N ILE A 137 -3.76 36.47 1.42
CA ILE A 137 -2.60 35.58 1.18
C ILE A 137 -2.20 34.89 2.50
N ILE A 138 -2.17 35.66 3.59
CA ILE A 138 -1.80 35.17 4.91
C ILE A 138 -2.85 34.18 5.42
N THR A 139 -4.14 34.49 5.27
CA THR A 139 -5.24 33.57 5.62
C THR A 139 -5.13 32.24 4.87
N HIS A 140 -4.85 32.28 3.56
CA HIS A 140 -4.72 31.06 2.77
C HIS A 140 -3.44 30.27 3.14
N LEU A 141 -2.37 30.91 3.60
CA LEU A 141 -1.20 30.22 4.16
C LEU A 141 -1.51 29.52 5.49
N TYR A 142 -2.37 30.10 6.33
CA TYR A 142 -2.86 29.42 7.53
C TYR A 142 -3.74 28.22 7.17
N TRP A 143 -4.65 28.35 6.21
CA TRP A 143 -5.43 27.21 5.72
C TRP A 143 -4.56 26.13 5.08
N LEU A 144 -3.54 26.51 4.31
CA LEU A 144 -2.57 25.57 3.76
C LEU A 144 -1.83 24.81 4.88
N ASN A 145 -1.42 25.49 5.95
CA ASN A 145 -0.84 24.82 7.12
C ASN A 145 -1.80 23.77 7.69
N GLU A 146 -3.05 24.14 7.94
CA GLU A 146 -4.09 23.27 8.50
C GLU A 146 -4.37 22.06 7.61
N SER A 147 -4.59 22.25 6.31
CA SER A 147 -4.83 21.15 5.37
C SER A 147 -3.62 20.21 5.23
N ILE A 148 -2.38 20.70 5.33
CA ILE A 148 -1.19 19.82 5.35
C ILE A 148 -1.18 18.96 6.62
N TRP A 149 -1.57 19.53 7.77
CA TRP A 149 -1.68 18.78 9.03
C TRP A 149 -2.76 17.69 8.95
N GLU A 150 -3.93 18.01 8.42
CA GLU A 150 -5.01 17.03 8.24
C GLU A 150 -4.60 15.89 7.31
N PHE A 151 -4.01 16.22 6.15
CA PHE A 151 -3.53 15.22 5.19
C PHE A 151 -2.47 14.29 5.82
N ARG A 152 -1.58 14.86 6.63
CA ARG A 152 -0.56 14.11 7.36
C ARG A 152 -1.16 13.19 8.43
N ASP A 153 -2.18 13.63 9.16
CA ASP A 153 -2.85 12.81 10.17
C ASP A 153 -3.57 11.63 9.54
N GLN A 154 -4.22 11.85 8.40
CA GLN A 154 -4.81 10.77 7.61
C GLN A 154 -3.75 9.77 7.12
N LEU A 155 -2.62 10.26 6.58
CA LEU A 155 -1.49 9.41 6.20
C LEU A 155 -0.97 8.57 7.37
N SER A 156 -0.96 9.14 8.58
CA SER A 156 -0.55 8.42 9.79
C SER A 156 -1.53 7.32 10.19
N ILE A 157 -2.83 7.50 9.91
CA ILE A 157 -3.85 6.47 10.09
C ILE A 157 -3.62 5.33 9.08
N ASP A 158 -3.39 5.67 7.81
CA ASP A 158 -3.11 4.67 6.77
C ASP A 158 -1.88 3.84 7.12
N MET A 159 -0.80 4.48 7.58
CA MET A 159 0.41 3.79 8.08
C MET A 159 0.08 2.75 9.16
N LYS A 160 -0.80 3.07 10.13
CA LYS A 160 -1.18 2.14 11.21
C LYS A 160 -1.91 0.89 10.69
N THR A 161 -2.71 1.02 9.63
CA THR A 161 -3.42 -0.13 9.05
C THR A 161 -2.45 -1.16 8.47
N PHE A 162 -1.35 -0.73 7.82
CA PHE A 162 -0.35 -1.64 7.26
C PHE A 162 0.39 -2.47 8.31
N TYR A 163 0.61 -1.92 9.52
CA TYR A 163 1.23 -2.68 10.62
C TYR A 163 0.32 -3.76 11.22
N THR A 164 -0.98 -3.66 11.03
CA THR A 164 -1.97 -4.47 11.76
C THR A 164 -2.49 -5.66 10.93
N ASP A 165 -2.53 -5.55 9.60
CA ASP A 165 -3.31 -6.48 8.76
C ASP A 165 -2.54 -7.71 8.23
N ASN A 166 -1.22 -7.78 8.40
CA ASN A 166 -0.39 -8.69 7.59
C ASN A 166 -0.03 -10.07 8.19
N ARG A 167 -0.78 -10.61 9.17
CA ARG A 167 -0.36 -11.86 9.85
C ARG A 167 -1.26 -13.10 9.80
N LEU A 168 -2.52 -13.06 9.34
CA LEU A 168 -3.44 -14.16 9.69
C LEU A 168 -4.37 -14.79 8.64
N ASN A 169 -4.36 -14.43 7.36
CA ASN A 169 -5.35 -15.00 6.42
C ASN A 169 -4.73 -15.76 5.23
N SER A 170 -4.20 -16.96 5.48
CA SER A 170 -4.10 -18.00 4.43
C SER A 170 -5.10 -19.11 4.68
N ASN A 171 -6.39 -18.83 4.42
CA ASN A 171 -7.49 -19.80 4.44
C ASN A 171 -7.33 -20.95 3.42
N TRP A 172 -6.34 -20.88 2.54
CA TRP A 172 -6.09 -21.88 1.49
C TRP A 172 -5.34 -23.12 1.97
N SER A 173 -4.41 -22.97 2.92
CA SER A 173 -3.66 -24.10 3.48
C SER A 173 -4.58 -25.06 4.24
N LEU A 174 -5.54 -24.49 4.98
CA LEU A 174 -6.57 -25.21 5.74
C LEU A 174 -7.50 -26.00 4.81
N LYS A 175 -7.96 -25.39 3.71
CA LYS A 175 -8.82 -26.06 2.71
C LYS A 175 -8.11 -27.23 2.01
N LEU A 176 -6.83 -27.07 1.65
CA LEU A 176 -6.04 -28.15 1.01
C LEU A 176 -5.74 -29.31 1.98
N PHE A 177 -5.52 -29.00 3.26
CA PHE A 177 -5.35 -30.03 4.29
C PHE A 177 -6.63 -30.87 4.45
N SER A 178 -7.81 -30.23 4.50
CA SER A 178 -9.09 -30.94 4.59
C SER A 178 -9.35 -31.87 3.40
N ILE A 179 -9.01 -31.45 2.18
CA ILE A 179 -9.17 -32.28 0.97
C ILE A 179 -8.23 -33.51 1.03
N SER A 180 -6.99 -33.33 1.47
CA SER A 180 -6.01 -34.42 1.62
C SER A 180 -6.46 -35.49 2.63
N VAL A 181 -7.04 -35.06 3.75
CA VAL A 181 -7.58 -35.96 4.77
C VAL A 181 -8.77 -36.76 4.23
N LEU A 182 -9.70 -36.11 3.52
CA LEU A 182 -10.85 -36.78 2.90
C LEU A 182 -10.42 -37.83 1.87
N PHE A 183 -9.42 -37.53 1.05
CA PHE A 183 -8.92 -38.47 0.04
C PHE A 183 -8.28 -39.71 0.66
N ASN A 184 -7.51 -39.54 1.75
CA ASN A 184 -6.92 -40.67 2.48
C ASN A 184 -7.98 -41.57 3.13
N ILE A 185 -9.03 -40.99 3.72
CA ILE A 185 -10.13 -41.76 4.32
C ILE A 185 -10.84 -42.60 3.26
N LEU A 186 -11.17 -42.00 2.11
CA LEU A 186 -11.82 -42.71 1.01
C LEU A 186 -10.95 -43.85 0.46
N PHE A 187 -9.63 -43.65 0.39
CA PHE A 187 -8.70 -44.67 -0.06
C PHE A 187 -8.61 -45.86 0.91
N ILE A 188 -8.60 -45.60 2.22
CA ILE A 188 -8.61 -46.67 3.24
C ILE A 188 -9.92 -47.46 3.17
N ILE A 189 -11.06 -46.79 2.99
CA ILE A 189 -12.36 -47.46 2.83
C ILE A 189 -12.35 -48.34 1.58
N TYR A 190 -11.83 -47.85 0.45
CA TYR A 190 -11.72 -48.63 -0.78
C TYR A 190 -10.88 -49.91 -0.58
N ILE A 191 -9.73 -49.81 0.11
CA ILE A 191 -8.87 -50.98 0.40
C ILE A 191 -9.55 -51.99 1.33
N LEU A 192 -10.37 -51.53 2.28
CA LEU A 192 -11.05 -52.42 3.23
C LEU A 192 -12.24 -53.16 2.63
N PHE A 193 -12.84 -52.64 1.55
CA PHE A 193 -14.06 -53.17 0.94
C PHE A 193 -13.86 -53.81 -0.45
N MET A 194 -12.61 -53.85 -0.94
CA MET A 194 -12.21 -54.55 -2.17
C MET A 194 -11.38 -55.79 -1.84
#